data_AF-A0A7J5A8R9-F1
#
_entry.id   AF-A0A7J5A8R9-F1
#
_cell.length_a   1.000
_cell.length_b   1.000
_cell.length_c   1.000
_cell.angle_alpha   90.00
_cell.angle_beta   90.00
_cell.angle_gamma   90.00
#
_symmetry.space_group_name_H-M   'P 1'
#
loop_
_entity.id
_entity.type
_entity.pdbx_description
1 polymer ?
#
loop_
_entity_poly.entity_id
_entity_poly.type
_entity_poly.pdbx_seq_one_letter_code
_entity_poly.pdbx_strand_id
1 'polypeptide(L)'
;MTIAEALQGFYTKNNLLKNGGEDENTFELKFKLFTLKLPNSQFRKDIIHIHDIQHVLYNCDTTWKGEAFIAGWEIATGMWKKLPIGIMSTWAMGFSLLNYPKDVYRGYKAGLKVTGIIDLNLSKEELLKLSIEDLKKRIKKEGQNKMNFTQIVYFIFWVLFSLFIFSFPFSLLPLLFVF
;
A
#
# COMPACT_ATOMS: atom_id res chain seq x y z
N MET A 1 -3.45 2.31 22.97
CA MET A 1 -4.06 2.76 21.71
C MET A 1 -4.33 1.53 20.84
N THR A 2 -5.60 1.27 20.57
CA THR A 2 -6.05 0.22 19.66
C THR A 2 -5.87 0.65 18.20
N ILE A 3 -5.95 -0.30 17.27
CA ILE A 3 -5.95 -0.01 15.85
C ILE A 3 -7.15 0.87 15.47
N ALA A 4 -8.34 0.60 16.02
CA ALA A 4 -9.53 1.42 15.77
C ALA A 4 -9.31 2.89 16.17
N GLU A 5 -8.78 3.15 17.37
CA GLU A 5 -8.48 4.49 17.85
C GLU A 5 -7.44 5.19 16.96
N ALA A 6 -6.39 4.45 16.58
CA ALA A 6 -5.32 5.00 15.78
C ALA A 6 -5.76 5.34 14.35
N LEU A 7 -6.61 4.51 13.74
CA LEU A 7 -7.23 4.79 12.44
C LEU A 7 -8.13 6.02 12.50
N GLN A 8 -8.94 6.19 13.55
CA GLN A 8 -9.76 7.39 13.69
C GLN A 8 -8.92 8.67 13.79
N GLY A 9 -7.81 8.60 14.54
CA GLY A 9 -6.83 9.69 14.58
C GLY A 9 -6.21 9.97 13.21
N PHE A 10 -5.84 8.91 12.47
CA PHE A 10 -5.30 9.02 11.12
C PHE A 10 -6.30 9.64 10.13
N TYR A 11 -7.56 9.20 10.13
CA TYR A 11 -8.59 9.75 9.24
C TYR A 11 -8.85 11.22 9.53
N THR A 12 -8.99 11.57 10.81
CA THR A 12 -9.20 12.96 11.23
C THR A 12 -8.04 13.85 10.81
N LYS A 13 -6.79 13.40 11.03
CA LYS A 13 -5.58 14.16 10.68
C LYS A 13 -5.43 14.40 9.18
N ASN A 14 -5.90 13.46 8.35
CA ASN A 14 -5.75 13.52 6.89
C ASN A 14 -7.02 14.00 6.17
N ASN A 15 -8.02 14.51 6.90
CA ASN A 15 -9.33 14.93 6.36
C ASN A 15 -10.01 13.84 5.53
N LEU A 16 -9.91 12.59 5.99
CA LEU A 16 -10.59 11.43 5.40
C LEU A 16 -11.95 11.20 6.10
N LEU A 17 -12.82 10.45 5.42
CA LEU A 17 -14.09 9.99 6.00
C LEU A 17 -13.83 9.03 7.18
N LYS A 18 -14.79 8.93 8.10
CA LYS A 18 -14.67 8.19 9.38
C LYS A 18 -14.32 6.70 9.25
N ASN A 19 -14.52 6.10 8.08
CA ASN A 19 -14.23 4.70 7.75
C ASN A 19 -13.23 4.57 6.57
N GLY A 20 -12.42 5.59 6.30
CA GLY A 20 -11.49 5.58 5.17
C GLY A 20 -12.18 5.70 3.79
N GLY A 21 -13.50 5.92 3.75
CA GLY A 21 -14.28 5.95 2.52
C GLY A 21 -14.70 4.58 2.02
N GLU A 22 -14.78 3.58 2.91
CA GLU A 22 -15.28 2.23 2.61
C GLU A 22 -16.71 2.25 2.05
N ASP A 23 -17.59 3.08 2.61
CA ASP A 23 -19.01 3.15 2.17
C ASP A 23 -19.18 3.88 0.82
N GLU A 24 -18.17 4.62 0.37
CA GLU A 24 -18.26 5.43 -0.84
C GLU A 24 -18.30 4.55 -2.10
N ASN A 25 -19.01 5.02 -3.15
CA ASN A 25 -19.05 4.33 -4.44
C ASN A 25 -17.79 4.60 -5.29
N THR A 26 -17.01 5.61 -4.93
CA THR A 26 -15.81 6.04 -5.65
C THR A 26 -14.75 6.51 -4.67
N PHE A 27 -13.48 6.41 -5.06
CA PHE A 27 -12.36 7.01 -4.34
C PHE A 27 -11.54 7.92 -5.24
N GLU A 28 -10.78 8.82 -4.64
CA GLU A 28 -10.00 9.83 -5.34
C GLU A 28 -8.50 9.59 -5.18
N LEU A 29 -7.77 9.63 -6.30
CA LEU A 29 -6.32 9.73 -6.33
C LEU A 29 -5.93 11.16 -6.69
N LYS A 30 -5.35 11.88 -5.72
CA LYS A 30 -5.01 13.30 -5.87
C LYS A 30 -3.59 13.46 -6.41
N PHE A 31 -3.46 13.82 -7.69
CA PHE A 31 -2.17 14.18 -8.28
C PHE A 31 -1.94 15.69 -8.18
N LYS A 32 -0.71 16.13 -8.46
CA LYS A 32 -0.34 17.55 -8.40
C LYS A 32 -1.17 18.43 -9.34
N LEU A 33 -1.55 17.90 -10.51
CA LEU A 33 -2.21 18.67 -11.59
C LEU A 33 -3.68 18.30 -11.80
N PHE A 34 -4.13 17.14 -11.30
CA PHE A 34 -5.49 16.66 -11.51
C PHE A 34 -5.87 15.66 -10.41
N THR A 35 -7.16 15.36 -10.27
CA THR A 35 -7.65 14.30 -9.37
C THR A 35 -8.35 13.24 -10.21
N LEU A 36 -7.96 11.98 -10.05
CA LEU A 36 -8.59 10.85 -10.73
C LEU A 36 -9.63 10.23 -9.80
N LYS A 37 -10.88 10.15 -10.26
CA LYS A 37 -11.98 9.51 -9.52
C LYS A 37 -12.22 8.11 -10.08
N LEU A 38 -12.04 7.09 -9.24
CA LEU A 38 -12.16 5.69 -9.62
C LEU A 38 -13.30 5.01 -8.86
N PRO A 39 -13.95 3.98 -9.44
CA PRO A 39 -14.95 3.20 -8.72
C PRO A 39 -14.34 2.49 -7.51
N ASN A 40 -15.07 2.52 -6.39
CA ASN A 40 -14.70 1.80 -5.18
C ASN A 40 -15.33 0.41 -5.21
N SER A 41 -14.62 -0.53 -5.82
CA SER A 41 -15.03 -1.92 -5.94
C SER A 41 -15.16 -2.60 -4.57
N GLN A 42 -16.00 -3.63 -4.49
CA GLN A 42 -16.21 -4.37 -3.24
C GLN A 42 -14.89 -4.90 -2.65
N PHE A 43 -14.02 -5.49 -3.48
CA PHE A 43 -12.73 -5.99 -3.03
C PHE A 43 -11.86 -4.91 -2.38
N ARG A 44 -11.96 -3.63 -2.80
CA ARG A 44 -11.22 -2.52 -2.19
C ARG A 44 -11.83 -2.17 -0.84
N LYS A 45 -13.16 -2.08 -0.77
CA LYS A 45 -13.89 -1.85 0.50
C LYS A 45 -13.51 -2.86 1.56
N ASP A 46 -13.39 -4.13 1.16
CA ASP A 46 -13.08 -5.24 2.07
C ASP A 46 -11.67 -5.17 2.68
N ILE A 47 -10.72 -4.46 2.07
CA ILE A 47 -9.31 -4.47 2.47
C ILE A 47 -8.70 -3.08 2.71
N ILE A 48 -9.44 -2.00 2.45
CA ILE A 48 -8.95 -0.62 2.62
C ILE A 48 -8.44 -0.38 4.05
N HIS A 49 -9.14 -0.94 5.04
CA HIS A 49 -8.71 -0.86 6.43
C HIS A 49 -7.33 -1.50 6.65
N ILE A 50 -6.98 -2.59 5.92
CA ILE A 50 -5.65 -3.21 6.00
C ILE A 50 -4.58 -2.26 5.47
N HIS A 51 -4.87 -1.55 4.38
CA HIS A 51 -3.99 -0.52 3.83
C HIS A 51 -3.80 0.65 4.80
N ASP A 52 -4.89 1.21 5.34
CA ASP A 52 -4.82 2.33 6.28
C ASP A 52 -4.10 1.96 7.60
N ILE A 53 -4.20 0.70 8.05
CA ILE A 53 -3.42 0.20 9.19
C ILE A 53 -1.92 0.30 8.93
N GLN A 54 -1.46 0.10 7.70
CA GLN A 54 -0.04 0.21 7.36
C GLN A 54 0.45 1.65 7.55
N HIS A 55 -0.34 2.65 7.17
CA HIS A 55 -0.04 4.06 7.42
C HIS A 55 0.13 4.33 8.93
N VAL A 56 -0.81 3.84 9.73
CA VAL A 56 -0.78 3.96 11.19
C VAL A 56 0.47 3.29 11.79
N LEU A 57 0.77 2.06 11.39
CA LEU A 57 1.89 1.29 11.94
C LEU A 57 3.25 1.96 11.70
N TYR A 58 3.40 2.60 10.55
CA TYR A 58 4.66 3.22 10.12
C TYR A 58 4.65 4.75 10.18
N ASN A 59 3.60 5.34 10.75
CA ASN A 59 3.40 6.80 10.87
C ASN A 59 3.60 7.52 9.52
N CYS A 60 3.02 6.97 8.46
CA CYS A 60 3.01 7.56 7.13
C CYS A 60 1.72 8.37 6.94
N ASP A 61 1.82 9.55 6.34
CA ASP A 61 0.65 10.33 5.90
C ASP A 61 0.12 9.81 4.55
N THR A 62 -0.92 10.44 4.03
CA THR A 62 -1.52 10.13 2.70
C THR A 62 -0.89 10.94 1.57
N THR A 63 0.26 11.58 1.79
CA THR A 63 0.99 12.23 0.69
C THR A 63 1.61 11.15 -0.19
N TRP A 64 1.92 11.49 -1.44
CA TRP A 64 2.62 10.55 -2.33
C TRP A 64 3.95 10.03 -1.76
N LYS A 65 4.56 10.74 -0.81
CA LYS A 65 5.74 10.26 -0.08
C LYS A 65 5.38 9.14 0.91
N GLY A 66 4.29 9.29 1.64
CA GLY A 66 3.75 8.26 2.53
C GLY A 66 3.28 7.04 1.74
N GLU A 67 2.49 7.25 0.69
CA GLU A 67 2.05 6.21 -0.25
C GLU A 67 3.23 5.44 -0.86
N ALA A 68 4.33 6.14 -1.19
CA ALA A 68 5.53 5.49 -1.71
C ALA A 68 6.15 4.51 -0.73
N PHE A 69 6.20 4.87 0.56
CA PHE A 69 6.65 3.94 1.59
C PHE A 69 5.71 2.73 1.69
N ILE A 70 4.40 2.95 1.69
CA ILE A 70 3.40 1.90 1.80
C ILE A 70 3.45 0.96 0.59
N ALA A 71 3.54 1.49 -0.63
CA ALA A 71 3.66 0.69 -1.85
C ALA A 71 4.90 -0.22 -1.83
N GLY A 72 6.06 0.30 -1.40
CA GLY A 72 7.25 -0.53 -1.21
C GLY A 72 7.05 -1.64 -0.17
N TRP A 73 6.38 -1.32 0.94
CA TRP A 73 6.06 -2.26 2.01
C TRP A 73 5.09 -3.37 1.56
N GLU A 74 4.03 -3.02 0.83
CA GLU A 74 3.03 -3.96 0.29
C GLU A 74 3.69 -4.96 -0.66
N ILE A 75 4.59 -4.50 -1.52
CA ILE A 75 5.31 -5.40 -2.43
C ILE A 75 6.26 -6.34 -1.67
N ALA A 76 6.98 -5.84 -0.68
CA ALA A 76 7.87 -6.66 0.15
C ALA A 76 7.13 -7.71 0.99
N THR A 77 5.91 -7.41 1.43
CA THR A 77 5.09 -8.32 2.22
C THR A 77 4.29 -9.31 1.39
N GLY A 78 4.25 -9.14 0.06
CA GLY A 78 3.63 -10.10 -0.84
C GLY A 78 2.20 -9.74 -1.28
N MET A 79 1.76 -8.48 -1.08
CA MET A 79 0.43 -8.00 -1.48
C MET A 79 0.13 -8.25 -2.97
N TRP A 80 1.16 -8.26 -3.82
CA TRP A 80 1.06 -8.60 -5.24
C TRP A 80 0.40 -9.96 -5.53
N LYS A 81 0.40 -10.89 -4.58
CA LYS A 81 -0.27 -12.21 -4.70
C LYS A 81 -1.79 -12.14 -4.54
N LYS A 82 -2.32 -11.06 -3.99
CA LYS A 82 -3.74 -10.90 -3.65
C LYS A 82 -4.41 -10.11 -4.77
N LEU A 83 -4.89 -10.81 -5.79
CA LEU A 83 -5.58 -10.14 -6.90
C LEU A 83 -7.01 -9.77 -6.51
N PRO A 84 -7.54 -8.61 -6.96
CA PRO A 84 -6.91 -7.66 -7.89
C PRO A 84 -6.05 -6.57 -7.21
N ILE A 85 -6.06 -6.44 -5.87
CA ILE A 85 -5.35 -5.36 -5.17
C ILE A 85 -3.84 -5.34 -5.45
N GLY A 86 -3.23 -6.51 -5.65
CA GLY A 86 -1.83 -6.63 -6.00
C GLY A 86 -1.44 -5.88 -7.28
N ILE A 87 -2.36 -5.74 -8.24
CA ILE A 87 -2.16 -4.93 -9.46
C ILE A 87 -2.12 -3.44 -9.10
N MET A 88 -3.01 -2.99 -8.20
CA MET A 88 -3.00 -1.61 -7.72
C MET A 88 -1.73 -1.29 -6.94
N SER A 89 -1.28 -2.18 -6.04
CA SER A 89 -0.02 -1.99 -5.29
C SER A 89 1.20 -1.94 -6.20
N THR A 90 1.27 -2.80 -7.23
CA THR A 90 2.37 -2.79 -8.20
C THR A 90 2.34 -1.52 -9.07
N TRP A 91 1.17 -1.09 -9.53
CA TRP A 91 1.03 0.17 -10.27
C TRP A 91 1.40 1.38 -9.40
N ALA A 92 0.94 1.42 -8.14
CA ALA A 92 1.25 2.49 -7.19
C ALA A 92 2.74 2.54 -6.86
N MET A 93 3.42 1.40 -6.74
CA MET A 93 4.88 1.35 -6.60
C MET A 93 5.58 1.94 -7.83
N GLY A 94 5.10 1.64 -9.05
CA GLY A 94 5.66 2.20 -10.28
C GLY A 94 5.57 3.74 -10.32
N PHE A 95 4.40 4.30 -10.02
CA PHE A 95 4.23 5.76 -9.88
C PHE A 95 5.15 6.32 -8.78
N SER A 96 5.22 5.65 -7.64
CA SER A 96 6.01 6.06 -6.47
C SER A 96 7.51 6.03 -6.73
N LEU A 97 8.01 5.11 -7.55
CA LEU A 97 9.43 5.04 -7.93
C LEU A 97 9.88 6.25 -8.74
N LEU A 98 8.99 6.84 -9.55
CA LEU A 98 9.28 8.04 -10.32
C LEU A 98 9.34 9.31 -9.46
N ASN A 99 8.67 9.32 -8.30
CA ASN A 99 8.50 10.51 -7.46
C ASN A 99 9.30 10.44 -6.15
N TYR A 100 9.30 9.29 -5.47
CA TYR A 100 9.87 9.07 -4.14
C TYR A 100 10.60 7.71 -4.01
N PRO A 101 11.59 7.39 -4.87
CA PRO A 101 12.25 6.07 -4.90
C PRO A 101 12.93 5.70 -3.58
N LYS A 102 13.45 6.70 -2.84
CA LYS A 102 14.06 6.48 -1.52
C LYS A 102 13.05 5.97 -0.50
N ASP A 103 11.82 6.48 -0.53
CA ASP A 103 10.76 6.07 0.40
C ASP A 103 10.19 4.70 0.02
N VAL A 104 10.07 4.39 -1.28
CA VAL A 104 9.78 3.02 -1.76
C VAL A 104 10.80 2.02 -1.21
N TYR A 105 12.10 2.31 -1.34
CA TYR A 105 13.15 1.43 -0.83
C TYR A 105 13.10 1.26 0.70
N ARG A 106 12.82 2.34 1.44
CA ARG A 106 12.63 2.30 2.90
C ARG A 106 11.45 1.41 3.29
N GLY A 107 10.33 1.57 2.61
CA GLY A 107 9.12 0.76 2.76
C GLY A 107 9.38 -0.71 2.50
N TYR A 108 10.03 -1.01 1.37
CA TYR A 108 10.39 -2.38 1.00
C TYR A 108 11.27 -3.04 2.05
N LYS A 109 12.32 -2.35 2.53
CA LYS A 109 13.16 -2.85 3.62
C LYS A 109 12.40 -3.07 4.92
N ALA A 110 11.42 -2.23 5.23
CA ALA A 110 10.59 -2.41 6.41
C ALA A 110 9.66 -3.63 6.25
N GLY A 111 9.06 -3.82 5.08
CA GLY A 111 8.18 -4.93 4.76
C GLY A 111 8.89 -6.30 4.79
N LEU A 112 10.16 -6.37 4.38
CA LEU A 112 10.92 -7.64 4.46
C LEU A 112 11.03 -8.20 5.88
N LYS A 113 11.02 -7.32 6.90
CA LYS A 113 11.15 -7.70 8.31
C LYS A 113 9.85 -8.18 8.94
N VAL A 114 8.75 -8.15 8.20
CA VAL A 114 7.43 -8.48 8.72
C VAL A 114 6.64 -9.37 7.76
N THR A 115 5.68 -10.10 8.31
CA THR A 115 4.62 -10.76 7.55
C THR A 115 3.54 -9.73 7.21
N GLY A 116 2.93 -9.83 6.03
CA GLY A 116 1.85 -8.93 5.64
C GLY A 116 0.65 -9.07 6.58
N ILE A 117 -0.03 -7.96 6.88
CA ILE A 117 -1.20 -7.97 7.77
C ILE A 117 -2.31 -8.86 7.20
N ILE A 118 -2.51 -8.83 5.88
CA ILE A 118 -3.48 -9.66 5.18
C ILE A 118 -3.21 -11.16 5.32
N ASP A 119 -1.95 -11.56 5.53
CA ASP A 119 -1.57 -12.97 5.71
C ASP A 119 -1.77 -13.47 7.14
N LEU A 120 -2.16 -12.60 8.09
CA LEU A 120 -2.59 -13.01 9.42
C LEU A 120 -3.97 -13.68 9.41
N ASN A 121 -4.75 -13.52 8.33
CA ASN A 121 -6.12 -14.06 8.18
C ASN A 121 -7.05 -13.71 9.35
N LEU A 122 -6.89 -12.51 9.92
CA LEU A 122 -7.78 -11.98 10.95
C LEU A 122 -8.94 -11.22 10.28
N SER A 123 -10.13 -11.32 10.87
CA SER A 123 -11.25 -10.45 10.49
C SER A 123 -10.96 -8.98 10.79
N LYS A 124 -11.70 -8.09 10.15
CA LYS A 124 -11.63 -6.64 10.40
C LYS A 124 -11.87 -6.34 11.88
N GLU A 125 -12.88 -6.96 12.48
CA GLU A 125 -13.24 -6.76 13.89
C GLU A 125 -12.13 -7.19 14.85
N GLU A 126 -11.46 -8.31 14.54
CA GLU A 126 -10.30 -8.78 15.30
C GLU A 126 -9.13 -7.81 15.18
N LEU A 127 -8.81 -7.35 13.96
CA LEU A 127 -7.73 -6.39 13.70
C LEU A 127 -7.96 -5.06 14.44
N LEU A 128 -9.18 -4.53 14.39
CA LEU A 128 -9.54 -3.25 15.00
C LEU A 128 -9.42 -3.27 16.53
N LYS A 129 -9.62 -4.44 17.16
CA LYS A 129 -9.50 -4.63 18.62
C LYS A 129 -8.05 -4.78 19.09
N LEU A 130 -7.10 -5.13 18.21
CA LEU A 130 -5.69 -5.27 18.60
C LEU A 130 -5.11 -3.91 19.02
N SER A 131 -4.14 -3.96 19.94
CA SER A 131 -3.24 -2.82 20.14
C SER A 131 -2.21 -2.76 19.02
N ILE A 132 -1.68 -1.57 18.75
CA ILE A 132 -0.56 -1.40 17.79
C ILE A 132 0.62 -2.31 18.15
N GLU A 133 0.94 -2.42 19.44
CA GLU A 133 2.08 -3.21 19.89
C GLU A 133 1.85 -4.72 19.72
N ASP A 134 0.62 -5.19 19.93
CA ASP A 134 0.28 -6.59 19.68
C ASP A 134 0.33 -6.92 18.18
N LEU A 135 -0.16 -6.03 17.32
CA LEU A 135 -0.05 -6.22 15.88
C LEU A 135 1.42 -6.24 15.43
N LYS A 136 2.25 -5.30 15.91
CA LYS A 136 3.71 -5.29 15.64
C LYS A 136 4.40 -6.58 16.06
N LYS A 137 4.04 -7.14 17.22
CA LYS A 137 4.57 -8.44 17.68
C LYS A 137 4.15 -9.58 16.75
N ARG A 138 2.87 -9.63 16.35
CA ARG A 138 2.32 -10.67 15.46
C ARG A 138 2.94 -10.68 14.07
N ILE A 139 3.22 -9.51 13.50
CA ILE A 139 3.81 -9.42 12.15
C ILE A 139 5.32 -9.59 12.13
N LYS A 140 6.03 -9.50 13.27
CA LYS A 140 7.50 -9.50 13.29
C LYS A 140 8.06 -10.83 12.82
N LYS A 141 8.98 -10.80 11.84
CA LYS A 141 9.79 -11.96 11.46
C LYS A 141 11.08 -12.01 12.29
N GLU A 142 11.50 -13.22 12.67
CA GLU A 142 12.79 -13.41 13.35
C GLU A 142 13.96 -13.33 12.36
N GLY A 143 15.12 -12.86 12.83
CA GLY A 143 16.40 -13.04 12.13
C GLY A 143 16.72 -12.12 10.94
N GLN A 144 15.90 -11.12 10.60
CA GLN A 144 16.17 -10.25 9.44
C GLN A 144 16.66 -8.84 9.82
N ASN A 145 17.98 -8.62 9.75
CA ASN A 145 18.59 -7.31 10.03
C ASN A 145 18.97 -6.52 8.77
N LYS A 146 19.57 -7.16 7.78
CA LYS A 146 19.98 -6.55 6.51
C LYS A 146 19.44 -7.33 5.32
N MET A 147 19.21 -6.61 4.23
CA MET A 147 18.74 -7.19 2.98
C MET A 147 19.85 -8.03 2.37
N ASN A 148 19.60 -9.32 2.14
CA ASN A 148 20.57 -10.20 1.49
C ASN A 148 20.58 -9.98 -0.04
N PHE A 149 21.56 -10.57 -0.72
CA PHE A 149 21.71 -10.42 -2.18
C PHE A 149 20.45 -10.82 -2.95
N THR A 150 19.82 -11.95 -2.58
CA THR A 150 18.58 -12.42 -3.18
C THR A 150 17.44 -11.40 -3.04
N GLN A 151 17.29 -10.78 -1.88
CA GLN A 151 16.28 -9.76 -1.64
C GLN A 151 16.57 -8.47 -2.42
N ILE A 152 17.83 -8.14 -2.70
CA ILE A 152 18.22 -7.05 -3.61
C ILE A 152 17.82 -7.37 -5.04
N VAL A 153 18.11 -8.58 -5.53
CA VAL A 153 17.69 -9.02 -6.87
C VAL A 153 16.17 -8.95 -7.01
N TYR A 154 15.42 -9.43 -6.01
CA TYR A 154 13.96 -9.31 -6.01
C TYR A 154 13.49 -7.86 -5.99
N PHE A 155 14.14 -6.97 -5.23
CA PHE A 155 13.80 -5.56 -5.24
C PHE A 155 13.99 -4.94 -6.64
N ILE A 156 15.12 -5.22 -7.31
CA ILE A 156 15.39 -4.73 -8.66
C ILE A 156 14.35 -5.28 -9.65
N PHE A 157 14.00 -6.56 -9.55
CA PHE A 157 12.92 -7.14 -10.34
C PHE A 157 11.61 -6.38 -10.14
N TRP A 158 11.21 -6.12 -8.90
CA TRP A 158 9.97 -5.38 -8.60
C TRP A 158 10.02 -3.92 -9.05
N VAL A 159 11.18 -3.28 -9.03
CA VAL A 159 11.37 -1.94 -9.60
C VAL A 159 11.08 -1.95 -11.11
N LEU A 160 11.72 -2.85 -11.85
CA LEU A 160 11.53 -2.94 -13.31
C LEU A 160 10.11 -3.34 -13.66
N PHE A 161 9.56 -4.35 -12.98
CA PHE A 161 8.20 -4.83 -13.20
C PHE A 161 7.15 -3.76 -12.90
N SER A 162 7.27 -3.04 -11.78
CA SER A 162 6.31 -1.99 -11.42
C SER A 162 6.37 -0.81 -12.38
N LEU A 163 7.56 -0.43 -12.86
CA LEU A 163 7.70 0.61 -13.89
C LEU A 163 7.06 0.19 -15.22
N PHE A 164 7.20 -1.08 -15.60
CA PHE A 164 6.54 -1.64 -16.78
C PHE A 164 5.01 -1.64 -16.64
N ILE A 165 4.47 -2.12 -15.51
CA ILE A 165 3.02 -2.13 -15.24
C ILE A 165 2.46 -0.70 -15.20
N PHE A 166 3.19 0.25 -14.60
CA PHE A 166 2.79 1.64 -14.57
C PHE A 166 2.77 2.28 -15.97
N SER A 167 3.73 1.95 -16.83
CA SER A 167 3.82 2.52 -18.19
C SER A 167 2.84 1.87 -19.18
N PHE A 168 2.37 0.65 -18.91
CA PHE A 168 1.52 -0.13 -19.81
C PHE A 168 0.26 0.61 -20.30
N PRO A 169 -0.56 1.27 -19.45
CA PRO A 169 -1.73 2.03 -19.92
C PRO A 169 -1.38 3.13 -20.93
N PHE A 170 -0.21 3.76 -20.80
CA PHE A 170 0.22 4.83 -21.70
C PHE A 170 0.68 4.29 -23.06
N SER A 171 1.22 3.07 -23.09
CA SER A 171 1.63 2.41 -24.34
C SER A 171 0.46 2.06 -25.26
N LEU A 172 -0.76 2.00 -24.72
CA LEU A 172 -1.99 1.76 -25.47
C LEU A 172 -2.62 3.05 -26.03
N LEU A 173 -2.18 4.24 -25.59
CA LEU A 173 -2.71 5.52 -26.07
C LEU A 173 -2.61 5.70 -27.59
N PRO A 174 -1.52 5.31 -28.28
CA PRO A 174 -1.44 5.41 -29.75
C PRO A 174 -2.55 4.64 -30.46
N LEU A 175 -3.02 3.51 -29.91
CA LEU A 175 -4.11 2.73 -30.50
C LEU A 175 -5.45 3.48 -30.48
N LEU A 176 -5.65 4.41 -29.54
CA LEU A 176 -6.84 5.27 -29.50
C LEU A 176 -6.83 6.35 -30.60
N PHE A 177 -5.69 6.60 -31.25
CA PHE A 177 -5.56 7.56 -32.36
C PHE A 177 -5.54 6.89 -33.74
N VAL A 178 -5.57 5.56 -33.80
CA VAL A 178 -5.59 4.77 -35.04
C VAL A 178 -7.02 4.35 -35.44
N PHE A 179 -8.01 4.58 -34.56
CA PHE A 179 -9.45 4.47 -34.82
C PHE A 179 -10.11 5.84 -34.75
#